data_AF-A0A285QDV6-F1
#
_entry.id   AF-A0A285QDV6-F1
#
_cell.length_a   1.000
_cell.length_b   1.000
_cell.length_c   1.000
_cell.angle_alpha   90.00
_cell.angle_beta   90.00
_cell.angle_gamma   90.00
#
_symmetry.space_group_name_H-M   'P 1'
#
loop_
_entity.id
_entity.type
_entity.pdbx_description
1 polymer ?
#
loop_
_entity_poly.entity_id
_entity_poly.type
_entity_poly.pdbx_seq_one_letter_code
_entity_poly.pdbx_strand_id
1 'polypeptide(L)' 'MKLVFGEKIVPKPVDRRNDDDNAWGQAWHAWREGGSFVLEYDSGDIGGHYRRVALSAAEFQQLHAEPDSFLTIVRNHGG' A
#
# COMPACT_ATOMS: atom_id res chain seq x y z
N MET A 1 18.33 12.19 -34.36
CA MET A 1 17.86 12.31 -32.97
C MET A 1 17.27 10.96 -32.56
N LYS A 2 17.79 10.33 -31.50
CA LYS A 2 17.43 8.96 -31.09
C LYS A 2 16.52 9.07 -29.86
N LEU A 3 15.22 8.86 -30.06
CA LEU A 3 14.23 8.80 -28.98
C LEU A 3 14.43 7.50 -28.22
N VAL A 4 15.00 7.57 -27.02
CA VAL A 4 15.05 6.45 -26.08
C VAL A 4 13.68 6.34 -25.43
N PHE A 5 12.91 5.33 -25.85
CA PHE A 5 11.63 4.95 -25.27
C PHE A 5 11.83 4.54 -23.81
N GLY A 6 10.85 4.91 -22.98
CA GLY A 6 10.87 4.91 -21.53
C GLY A 6 11.55 3.69 -20.92
N GLU A 7 12.64 3.97 -20.20
CA GLU A 7 13.17 3.07 -19.19
C GLU A 7 12.01 2.72 -18.26
N LYS A 8 11.50 1.49 -18.40
CA LYS A 8 10.56 0.93 -17.44
C LYS A 8 11.32 0.96 -16.12
N ILE A 9 11.01 1.94 -15.27
CA ILE A 9 11.49 1.96 -13.89
C ILE A 9 10.89 0.71 -13.29
N VAL A 10 11.63 -0.40 -13.36
CA VAL A 10 11.34 -1.58 -12.57
C VAL A 10 11.75 -1.12 -11.17
N PRO A 11 10.81 -0.79 -10.27
CA PRO A 11 11.20 -0.40 -8.93
C PRO A 11 12.07 -1.55 -8.42
N LYS A 12 13.31 -1.23 -8.01
CA LYS A 12 14.13 -2.19 -7.30
C LYS A 12 13.23 -2.80 -6.22
N PRO A 13 13.21 -4.13 -6.03
CA PRO A 13 12.43 -4.71 -4.96
C PRO A 13 12.91 -4.04 -3.67
N VAL A 14 12.08 -3.12 -3.16
CA VAL A 14 12.26 -2.57 -1.82
C VAL A 14 12.18 -3.80 -0.93
N ASP A 15 13.12 -3.97 -0.01
CA ASP A 15 13.06 -5.03 0.99
C ASP A 15 11.76 -4.79 1.77
N ARG A 16 10.69 -5.49 1.37
CA ARG A 16 9.32 -5.31 1.91
C ARG A 16 9.32 -5.90 3.30
N ARG A 17 9.78 -5.13 4.27
CA ARG A 17 9.76 -5.47 5.69
C ARG A 17 8.84 -4.50 6.40
N ASN A 18 8.06 -5.04 7.33
CA ASN A 18 7.30 -4.21 8.24
C ASN A 18 8.29 -3.53 9.20
N ASP A 19 8.17 -2.22 9.34
CA ASP A 19 8.94 -1.37 10.25
C ASP A 19 7.99 -0.36 10.92
N ASP A 20 8.48 0.48 11.83
CA ASP A 20 7.61 1.40 12.61
C ASP A 20 6.79 2.35 11.73
N ASP A 21 7.21 2.62 10.50
CA ASP A 21 6.57 3.55 9.57
C ASP A 21 5.94 2.86 8.35
N ASN A 22 6.19 1.58 8.12
CA ASN A 22 5.71 0.83 6.95
C ASN A 22 5.15 -0.56 7.31
N ALA A 23 4.02 -0.91 6.71
CA ALA A 23 3.50 -2.27 6.70
C ALA A 23 3.24 -2.71 5.25
N TRP A 24 3.71 -3.88 4.88
CA TRP A 24 3.62 -4.41 3.52
C TRP A 24 2.79 -5.68 3.48
N GLY A 25 1.98 -5.80 2.43
CA GLY A 25 1.32 -7.04 2.06
C GLY A 25 1.69 -7.50 0.66
N GLN A 26 0.98 -8.51 0.19
CA GLN A 26 1.20 -9.09 -1.14
C GLN A 26 0.89 -8.10 -2.27
N ALA A 27 -0.20 -7.33 -2.13
CA ALA A 27 -0.73 -6.39 -3.11
C ALA A 27 -1.14 -5.03 -2.50
N TRP A 28 -0.59 -4.71 -1.32
CA TRP A 28 -0.88 -3.48 -0.60
C TRP A 28 0.35 -2.99 0.18
N HIS A 29 0.36 -1.69 0.48
CA HIS A 29 1.37 -1.01 1.27
C HIS A 29 0.70 0.04 2.13
N ALA A 30 0.93 0.00 3.44
CA ALA A 30 0.55 1.05 4.36
C ALA A 30 1.79 1.77 4.86
N TRP A 31 1.71 3.10 4.97
CA TRP A 31 2.81 3.91 5.52
C TRP A 31 2.28 5.07 6.35
N ARG A 32 3.17 5.60 7.18
CA ARG A 32 2.94 6.84 7.92
C ARG A 32 3.35 8.05 7.09
N GLU A 33 2.46 9.03 6.97
CA GLU A 33 2.69 10.29 6.25
C GLU A 33 2.35 11.47 7.16
N GLY A 34 3.37 12.19 7.64
CA GLY A 34 3.17 13.47 8.34
C GLY A 34 2.28 13.42 9.60
N GLY A 35 2.16 12.25 10.24
CA GLY A 35 1.28 12.03 11.40
C GLY A 35 -0.05 11.36 11.07
N SER A 36 -0.36 11.18 9.79
CA SER A 36 -1.46 10.37 9.29
C SER A 36 -0.95 8.99 8.85
N PHE A 37 -1.87 8.05 8.64
CA PHE A 37 -1.57 6.73 8.11
C PHE A 37 -2.34 6.54 6.81
N VAL A 38 -1.70 5.96 5.80
CA VAL A 38 -2.29 5.74 4.48
C VAL A 38 -2.07 4.29 4.10
N LEU A 39 -3.09 3.68 3.49
CA LEU A 39 -3.01 2.37 2.87
C LEU A 39 -3.28 2.51 1.38
N GLU A 40 -2.35 2.03 0.57
CA GLU A 40 -2.50 1.87 -0.87
C GLU A 40 -2.64 0.38 -1.20
N TYR A 41 -3.61 0.03 -2.04
CA TYR A 41 -3.81 -1.34 -2.49
C TYR A 41 -4.34 -1.40 -3.91
N ASP A 42 -4.01 -2.49 -4.62
CA ASP A 42 -4.61 -2.79 -5.92
C ASP A 42 -6.05 -3.29 -5.72
N SER A 43 -7.05 -2.56 -6.23
CA SER A 43 -8.46 -2.96 -6.11
C SER A 43 -8.89 -4.04 -7.11
N GLY A 44 -8.03 -4.40 -8.07
CA GLY A 44 -8.34 -5.34 -9.14
C GLY A 44 -9.40 -4.83 -10.12
N ASP A 45 -9.78 -3.55 -10.04
CA ASP A 45 -10.69 -2.91 -11.00
C ASP A 45 -10.07 -2.96 -12.41
N ILE A 46 -10.93 -3.07 -13.44
CA ILE A 46 -10.53 -3.25 -14.85
C ILE A 46 -9.61 -2.10 -15.35
N GLY A 47 -9.60 -0.96 -14.67
CA GLY A 47 -8.71 0.18 -14.92
C GLY A 47 -7.30 0.09 -14.30
N GLY A 48 -7.00 -0.93 -13.48
CA GLY A 48 -5.71 -1.08 -12.80
C GLY A 48 -5.41 0.04 -11.80
N HIS A 49 -6.44 0.57 -11.14
CA HIS A 49 -6.29 1.70 -10.23
C HIS A 49 -5.91 1.23 -8.83
N TYR A 50 -4.77 1.72 -8.33
CA TYR A 50 -4.47 1.66 -6.90
C TYR A 50 -5.45 2.55 -6.15
N ARG A 51 -6.11 2.01 -5.13
CA ARG A 51 -6.92 2.79 -4.19
C ARG A 51 -6.07 3.21 -3.01
N ARG A 52 -6.31 4.42 -2.52
CA ARG A 52 -5.71 4.96 -1.30
C ARG A 52 -6.81 5.24 -0.29
N VAL A 53 -6.63 4.72 0.93
CA VAL A 53 -7.53 4.97 2.06
C VAL A 53 -6.72 5.50 3.23
N ALA A 54 -7.30 6.46 3.96
CA ALA A 54 -6.70 6.97 5.18
C ALA A 54 -6.98 5.98 6.31
N LEU A 55 -5.94 5.58 7.03
CA LEU A 55 -6.03 4.70 8.19
C LEU A 55 -5.95 5.51 9.48
N SER A 56 -6.59 4.98 10.51
CA SER A 56 -6.27 5.32 11.89
C SER A 56 -4.97 4.64 12.35
N ALA A 57 -4.37 5.16 13.43
CA ALA A 57 -3.18 4.55 14.04
C ALA A 57 -3.41 3.10 14.46
N ALA A 58 -4.62 2.79 14.94
CA ALA A 58 -4.98 1.44 15.38
C ALA A 58 -5.04 0.46 14.20
N GLU A 59 -5.61 0.87 13.06
CA GLU A 59 -5.65 0.05 11.85
C GLU A 59 -4.26 -0.18 11.26
N PHE A 60 -3.40 0.84 11.29
CA PHE A 60 -2.01 0.69 10.87
C PHE A 60 -1.26 -0.31 11.76
N GLN A 61 -1.39 -0.20 13.09
CA GLN A 61 -0.79 -1.17 14.01
C GLN A 61 -1.34 -2.58 13.82
N GLN A 62 -2.64 -2.71 13.52
CA GLN A 62 -3.26 -4.00 13.23
C GLN A 62 -2.69 -4.62 11.95
N LEU A 63 -2.52 -3.85 10.87
CA LEU A 63 -1.87 -4.31 9.64
C LEU A 63 -0.41 -4.69 9.85
N HIS A 64 0.28 -3.96 10.72
CA HIS A 64 1.69 -4.19 11.04
C HIS A 64 1.88 -5.53 11.75
N ALA A 65 1.04 -5.81 12.74
CA ALA A 65 1.07 -7.04 13.52
C ALA A 65 0.44 -8.23 12.80
N GLU A 66 -0.65 -8.01 12.06
CA GLU A 66 -1.44 -9.03 11.38
C GLU A 66 -1.77 -8.58 9.94
N PRO A 67 -0.89 -8.87 8.97
CA PRO A 67 -1.10 -8.49 7.57
C PRO A 67 -2.38 -9.05 6.94
N ASP A 68 -2.89 -10.18 7.45
CA ASP A 68 -4.14 -10.82 6.99
C ASP A 68 -5.40 -10.00 7.35
N SER A 69 -5.30 -9.04 8.28
CA SER A 69 -6.40 -8.14 8.65
C SER A 69 -6.77 -7.14 7.55
N PHE A 70 -5.96 -7.03 6.49
CA PHE A 70 -6.14 -6.12 5.36
C PHE A 70 -7.55 -6.13 4.77
N LEU A 71 -8.10 -7.31 4.47
CA LEU A 71 -9.42 -7.42 3.84
C LEU A 71 -10.54 -6.88 4.76
N THR A 72 -10.38 -7.04 6.07
CA THR A 72 -11.33 -6.52 7.06
C THR A 72 -11.28 -5.00 7.11
N ILE A 73 -10.07 -4.42 7.11
CA ILE A 73 -9.88 -2.96 7.12
C ILE A 73 -10.46 -2.36 5.83
N VAL A 74 -10.11 -2.88 4.65
CA VAL A 74 -10.65 -2.37 3.38
C VAL A 74 -12.18 -2.42 3.34
N ARG A 75 -12.79 -3.49 3.85
CA ARG A 75 -14.27 -3.59 3.94
C ARG A 75 -14.88 -2.53 4.85
N ASN A 76 -14.24 -2.20 5.97
CA ASN A 76 -14.71 -1.16 6.89
C ASN A 76 -14.65 0.25 6.25
N HIS A 77 -13.70 0.47 5.33
CA HIS A 77 -13.56 1.71 4.56
C HIS A 77 -14.48 1.78 3.33
N GLY A 78 -15.29 0.75 3.07
CA GLY A 78 -16.35 0.79 2.07
C GLY A 78 -16.12 -0.06 0.81
N GLY A 79 -15.03 -0.82 0.71
CA GLY A 79 -14.79 -1.75 -0.42
C GLY A 79 -14.49 -1.06 -1.75
#